data_AF-A0AAC9RSQ3-F1
#
_entry.id   AF-A0AAC9RSQ3-F1
#
_cell.length_a   1.000
_cell.length_b   1.000
_cell.length_c   1.000
_cell.angle_alpha   90.00
_cell.angle_beta   90.00
_cell.angle_gamma   90.00
#
_symmetry.space_group_name_H-M   'P 1'
#
loop_
_entity.id
_entity.type
_entity.pdbx_description
1 polymer ?
#
loop_
_entity_poly.entity_id
_entity_poly.type
_entity_poly.pdbx_seq_one_letter_code
_entity_poly.pdbx_strand_id
1 'polypeptide(L)' 'MEEKGKALKVWAWVFIVLTVAVPLFGIGSIICGNKYKKYHPEKGAKLVKIATIVLIISVVMYFLRYTGLI' A
#
# COMPACT_ATOMS: atom_id res chain seq x y z
N MET A 1 -27.43 -11.07 17.59
CA MET A 1 -26.96 -11.00 16.18
C MET A 1 -26.69 -9.58 15.70
N GLU A 2 -27.34 -8.56 16.29
CA GLU A 2 -27.18 -7.13 15.96
C GLU A 2 -25.75 -6.59 16.18
N GLU A 3 -25.12 -6.93 17.31
CA GLU A 3 -23.74 -6.52 17.65
C GLU A 3 -22.70 -7.03 16.64
N LYS A 4 -22.84 -8.27 16.17
CA LYS A 4 -21.91 -8.87 15.19
C LYS A 4 -22.01 -8.20 13.82
N GLY A 5 -23.20 -7.80 13.39
CA GLY A 5 -23.39 -7.04 12.16
C GLY A 5 -22.78 -5.64 12.23
N LYS A 6 -22.90 -4.98 13.39
CA LYS A 6 -22.29 -3.66 13.64
C LYS A 6 -20.77 -3.71 13.63
N ALA A 7 -20.18 -4.73 14.27
CA ALA A 7 -18.75 -4.97 14.23
C ALA A 7 -18.25 -5.24 12.79
N LEU A 8 -18.94 -6.10 12.04
CA LEU A 8 -18.57 -6.42 10.65
C LEU A 8 -18.56 -5.17 9.75
N LYS A 9 -19.54 -4.28 9.93
CA LYS A 9 -19.60 -3.00 9.20
C LYS A 9 -18.40 -2.09 9.52
N VAL A 10 -18.01 -2.00 10.78
CA VAL A 10 -16.84 -1.21 11.20
C VAL A 10 -15.56 -1.81 10.59
N TRP A 11 -15.39 -3.12 10.67
CA TRP A 11 -14.25 -3.81 10.08
C TRP A 11 -14.18 -3.63 8.56
N ALA A 12 -15.30 -3.76 7.85
CA ALA A 12 -15.36 -3.50 6.41
C ALA A 12 -14.92 -2.06 6.08
N TRP A 13 -15.35 -1.08 6.87
CA TRP A 13 -14.93 0.31 6.68
C TRP A 13 -13.43 0.51 6.92
N VAL A 14 -12.88 -0.10 7.96
CA VAL A 14 -11.43 -0.10 8.23
C VAL A 14 -10.67 -0.69 7.04
N PHE A 15 -11.13 -1.82 6.48
CA PHE A 15 -10.50 -2.43 5.32
C PHE A 15 -10.54 -1.51 4.10
N ILE A 16 -11.67 -0.85 3.83
CA ILE A 16 -11.82 0.10 2.71
C ILE A 16 -10.81 1.25 2.84
N VAL A 17 -10.74 1.87 4.02
CA VAL A 17 -9.78 2.96 4.28
C VAL A 17 -8.34 2.47 4.12
N LEU A 18 -8.03 1.26 4.60
CA LEU A 18 -6.69 0.69 4.49
C LEU A 18 -6.31 0.43 3.01
N THR A 19 -7.23 -0.07 2.19
CA THR A 19 -7.00 -0.26 0.75
C THR A 19 -6.68 1.02 0.00
N VAL A 20 -7.18 2.18 0.45
CA VAL A 20 -6.85 3.48 -0.16
C VAL A 20 -5.56 4.06 0.43
N ALA A 21 -5.32 3.87 1.73
CA ALA A 21 -4.13 4.38 2.40
C ALA A 21 -2.83 3.74 1.88
N VAL A 22 -2.81 2.41 1.71
CA VAL A 22 -1.61 1.66 1.27
C VAL A 22 -1.01 2.17 -0.05
N PRO A 23 -1.77 2.34 -1.15
CA PRO A 23 -1.22 2.86 -2.40
C PRO A 23 -0.75 4.32 -2.25
N LEU A 24 -1.44 5.14 -1.46
CA LEU A 24 -1.01 6.51 -1.17
C LEU A 24 0.35 6.54 -0.44
N PHE A 25 0.55 5.67 0.55
CA PHE A 25 1.84 5.53 1.24
C PHE A 25 2.95 5.04 0.30
N GLY A 26 2.65 4.12 -0.62
CA GLY A 26 3.61 3.66 -1.63
C GLY A 26 4.06 4.80 -2.55
N ILE A 27 3.12 5.58 -3.08
CA ILE A 27 3.42 6.75 -3.93
C ILE A 27 4.20 7.81 -3.14
N GLY A 28 3.77 8.12 -1.92
CA GLY A 28 4.47 9.07 -1.04
C GLY A 28 5.91 8.65 -0.76
N SER A 29 6.15 7.36 -0.53
CA SER A 29 7.48 6.81 -0.30
C SER A 29 8.39 6.94 -1.53
N ILE A 30 7.85 6.73 -2.74
CA ILE A 30 8.58 6.94 -4.00
C ILE A 30 8.96 8.41 -4.17
N ILE A 31 8.03 9.35 -3.91
CA ILE A 31 8.29 10.79 -4.00
C ILE A 31 9.38 11.21 -3.00
N CYS A 32 9.26 10.78 -1.75
CA CYS A 32 10.25 11.06 -0.71
C CYS A 32 11.62 10.48 -1.06
N GLY A 33 11.67 9.24 -1.55
CA GLY A 33 12.89 8.61 -2.04
C GLY A 33 13.52 9.38 -3.20
N ASN A 34 12.71 9.91 -4.12
CA ASN A 34 13.19 10.68 -5.26
C ASN A 34 13.70 12.07 -4.86
N LYS A 35 13.06 12.73 -3.87
CA LYS A 35 13.62 13.94 -3.24
C LYS A 35 14.93 13.64 -2.51
N TYR A 36 15.00 12.53 -1.77
CA TYR A 36 16.21 12.12 -1.06
C TYR A 36 17.36 11.78 -2.00
N LYS A 37 17.05 11.23 -3.19
CA LYS A 37 18.02 10.97 -4.27
C LYS A 37 18.78 12.24 -4.72
N LYS A 38 18.20 13.44 -4.56
CA LYS A 38 18.91 14.70 -4.84
C LYS A 38 20.06 14.97 -3.87
N TYR A 39 19.97 14.48 -2.64
CA TYR A 39 21.01 14.67 -1.61
C TYR A 39 21.96 13.46 -1.54
N HIS A 40 21.42 12.25 -1.68
CA HIS A 40 22.18 11.00 -1.65
C HIS A 40 21.74 10.06 -2.80
N PRO A 41 22.39 10.12 -3.97
CA PRO A 41 21.90 9.45 -5.18
C PRO A 41 21.87 7.93 -5.07
N GLU A 42 22.90 7.30 -4.49
CA GLU A 42 22.97 5.84 -4.37
C GLU A 42 21.95 5.27 -3.38
N LYS A 43 21.87 5.89 -2.20
CA LYS A 43 20.92 5.48 -1.15
C LYS A 43 19.47 5.77 -1.55
N GLY A 44 19.23 6.93 -2.18
CA GLY A 44 17.91 7.32 -2.68
C GLY A 44 17.42 6.42 -3.82
N ALA A 45 18.30 6.07 -4.78
CA ALA A 45 17.94 5.14 -5.85
C ALA A 45 17.56 3.75 -5.30
N LYS A 46 18.29 3.25 -4.30
CA LYS A 46 17.97 1.97 -3.64
C LYS A 46 16.62 2.03 -2.93
N LEU A 47 16.33 3.11 -2.20
CA LEU A 47 15.06 3.32 -1.51
C LEU A 47 13.87 3.40 -2.48
N VAL A 48 14.00 4.18 -3.56
CA VAL A 48 12.95 4.27 -4.59
C VAL A 48 12.69 2.91 -5.23
N LYS A 49 13.76 2.17 -5.56
CA LYS A 49 13.63 0.83 -6.15
C LYS A 49 12.88 -0.14 -5.23
N ILE A 50 13.20 -0.13 -3.94
CA ILE A 50 12.50 -0.96 -2.95
C ILE A 50 11.04 -0.54 -2.83
N ALA A 51 10.77 0.77 -2.68
CA ALA A 51 9.41 1.29 -2.56
C ALA A 51 8.54 0.91 -3.77
N THR A 52 9.09 1.00 -4.98
CA THR A 52 8.42 0.58 -6.22
C THR A 52 8.14 -0.92 -6.24
N ILE A 53 9.13 -1.77 -5.89
CA ILE A 53 8.93 -3.23 -5.84
C ILE A 53 7.83 -3.61 -4.85
N VAL A 54 7.87 -3.05 -3.65
CA VAL A 54 6.87 -3.31 -2.61
C VAL A 54 5.48 -2.89 -3.09
N LEU A 55 5.35 -1.72 -3.73
CA LEU A 55 4.08 -1.26 -4.27
C LEU A 55 3.53 -2.21 -5.35
N ILE A 56 4.38 -2.69 -6.27
CA ILE A 56 3.96 -3.65 -7.30
C ILE A 56 3.48 -4.95 -6.67
N ILE A 57 4.22 -5.51 -5.70
CA ILE A 57 3.84 -6.75 -5.02
C ILE A 57 2.50 -6.57 -4.30
N SER A 58 2.29 -5.45 -3.61
CA SER A 58 1.02 -5.16 -2.94
C SER A 58 -0.15 -5.07 -3.92
N VAL A 59 0.05 -4.47 -5.10
CA VAL A 59 -0.99 -4.40 -6.15
C VAL A 59 -1.27 -5.78 -6.74
N VAL A 60 -0.26 -6.59 -7.01
CA VAL A 60 -0.43 -7.96 -7.52
C VAL A 60 -1.18 -8.83 -6.51
N MET A 61 -0.80 -8.77 -5.24
CA MET A 61 -1.49 -9.49 -4.16
C MET A 61 -2.96 -9.06 -4.04
N TYR A 62 -3.23 -7.75 -4.14
CA TYR A 62 -4.59 -7.24 -4.14
C TYR A 62 -5.40 -7.74 -5.34
N PHE A 63 -4.78 -7.78 -6.52
CA PHE A 63 -5.41 -8.27 -7.75
C PHE A 63 -5.70 -9.77 -7.67
N LEU A 64 -4.76 -10.59 -7.20
CA LEU A 64 -4.95 -12.04 -7.00
C LEU A 64 -6.11 -12.34 -6.04
N ARG A 65 -6.23 -11.53 -4.98
CA ARG A 65 -7.35 -11.59 -4.04
C ARG A 65 -8.67 -11.17 -4.69
N TYR A 66 -8.65 -10.14 -5.53
CA TYR A 66 -9.83 -9.69 -6.26
C TYR A 66 -10.32 -10.75 -7.26
N THR A 67 -9.41 -11.45 -7.96
CA THR A 67 -9.76 -12.54 -8.88
C THR A 67 -10.15 -13.84 -8.18
N GLY A 68 -10.09 -13.89 -6.83
CA GLY A 68 -10.42 -15.06 -6.04
C GLY A 68 -9.41 -16.22 -6.17
N LEU A 69 -8.19 -15.93 -6.64
CA LEU A 69 -7.13 -16.92 -6.78
C LEU A 69 -6.46 -17.22 -5.42
N ILE A 70 -6.58 -16.29 -4.47
CA ILE A 70 -6.10 -16.31 -3.08
C ILE A 70 -7.18 -15.65 -2.20
#